data_AF-A0AA35SFS9-F1
#
_entry.id   AF-A0AA35SFS9-F1
#
_cell.length_a   1.000
_cell.length_b   1.000
_cell.length_c   1.000
_cell.angle_alpha   90.00
_cell.angle_beta   90.00
_cell.angle_gamma   90.00
#
_symmetry.space_group_name_H-M   'P 1'
#
loop_
_entity.id
_entity.type
_entity.pdbx_description
1 polymer ?
#
loop_
_entity_poly.entity_id
_entity_poly.type
_entity_poly.pdbx_seq_one_letter_code
_entity_poly.pdbx_strand_id
1 'polypeptide(L)'
;MATPLKVCVTGAAGQIAYSLLYQIGHGDVFGKEQPLILTLLDITPMMNALHGVVMELHDCAMTLVKEIVPTDSEEEAFRDIDVAFLVGSMPRREGMLRKDLLTANAKIFRSQGLSLDKFAKKTVKVRERCAVLSLTMVGVHRVFFASYSHIIFVMS
;
A
#
# COMPACT_ATOMS: atom_id res chain seq x y z
N MET A 1 7.07 6.69 -24.79
CA MET A 1 6.93 7.05 -23.37
C MET A 1 6.65 5.76 -22.61
N ALA A 2 7.33 5.52 -21.48
CA ALA A 2 7.08 4.34 -20.66
C ALA A 2 5.65 4.37 -20.11
N THR A 3 5.00 3.21 -20.04
CA THR A 3 3.66 3.08 -19.46
C THR A 3 3.72 3.45 -17.97
N PRO A 4 2.82 4.32 -17.46
CA PRO A 4 2.78 4.63 -16.04
C PRO A 4 2.51 3.38 -15.20
N LEU A 5 3.29 3.18 -14.13
CA LEU A 5 3.03 2.12 -13.16
C LEU A 5 1.93 2.58 -12.21
N LYS A 6 0.91 1.73 -12.03
CA LYS A 6 -0.15 1.95 -11.04
C LYS A 6 0.30 1.41 -9.69
N VAL A 7 0.52 2.30 -8.73
CA VAL A 7 1.03 1.98 -7.40
C VAL A 7 -0.05 2.30 -6.36
N CYS A 8 -0.52 1.27 -5.66
CA CYS A 8 -1.45 1.42 -4.56
C CYS A 8 -0.71 1.52 -3.22
N VAL A 9 -1.11 2.46 -2.35
CA VAL A 9 -0.59 2.60 -0.98
C VAL A 9 -1.76 2.62 -0.02
N THR A 10 -1.80 1.67 0.92
CA THR A 10 -2.86 1.59 1.95
C THR A 10 -2.45 2.33 3.22
N GLY A 11 -3.43 2.88 3.96
CA GLY A 11 -3.16 3.73 5.12
C GLY A 11 -2.41 5.00 4.72
N ALA A 12 -2.76 5.56 3.55
CA ALA A 12 -2.03 6.64 2.91
C ALA A 12 -2.00 7.96 3.71
N ALA A 13 -2.97 8.20 4.59
CA ALA A 13 -2.96 9.33 5.52
C ALA A 13 -2.08 9.08 6.77
N GLY A 14 -1.49 7.90 6.89
CA GLY A 14 -0.62 7.53 8.00
C GLY A 14 0.81 8.10 7.87
N GLN A 15 1.47 8.32 9.00
CA GLN A 15 2.83 8.89 9.08
C GLN A 15 3.89 8.10 8.28
N ILE A 16 3.78 6.76 8.25
CA ILE A 16 4.72 5.92 7.48
C ILE A 16 4.47 6.08 5.98
N ALA A 17 3.19 6.09 5.58
CA ALA A 17 2.82 6.24 4.18
C ALA A 17 3.19 7.62 3.66
N TYR A 18 3.02 8.67 4.48
CA TYR A 18 3.41 10.03 4.16
C TYR A 18 4.86 10.09 3.65
N SER A 19 5.85 9.67 4.45
CA SER A 19 7.26 9.65 4.02
C SER A 19 7.51 8.76 2.80
N LEU A 20 6.80 7.63 2.69
CA LEU A 20 6.94 6.70 1.57
C LEU A 20 6.44 7.31 0.25
N LEU A 21 5.32 8.05 0.27
CA LEU A 21 4.73 8.66 -0.91
C LEU A 21 5.69 9.66 -1.56
N TYR A 22 6.42 10.44 -0.74
CA TYR A 22 7.47 11.31 -1.24
C TYR A 22 8.60 10.55 -1.92
N GLN A 23 9.11 9.47 -1.29
CA GLN A 23 10.18 8.66 -1.88
C GLN A 23 9.76 7.99 -3.20
N ILE A 24 8.50 7.53 -3.27
CA ILE A 24 7.94 6.95 -4.49
C ILE A 24 7.83 8.02 -5.58
N GLY A 25 7.24 9.17 -5.27
CA GLY A 25 7.00 10.24 -6.23
C GLY A 25 8.28 10.92 -6.75
N HIS A 26 9.36 10.92 -5.96
CA HIS A 26 10.69 11.37 -6.41
C HIS A 26 11.44 10.33 -7.27
N GLY A 27 10.94 9.09 -7.34
CA GLY A 27 11.54 8.03 -8.14
C GLY A 27 12.65 7.25 -7.44
N ASP A 28 12.83 7.38 -6.12
CA ASP A 28 13.85 6.62 -5.38
C ASP A 28 13.55 5.11 -5.35
N VAL A 29 12.27 4.75 -5.49
CA VAL A 29 11.79 3.37 -5.41
C VAL A 29 11.76 2.67 -6.77
N PHE A 30 11.37 3.38 -7.83
CA PHE A 30 11.12 2.83 -9.17
C PHE A 30 12.04 3.38 -10.26
N GLY A 31 12.89 4.35 -9.94
CA GLY A 31 13.76 5.05 -10.87
C GLY A 31 13.22 6.42 -11.30
N LYS A 32 14.13 7.32 -11.67
CA LYS A 32 13.84 8.74 -11.99
C LYS A 32 13.20 8.98 -13.37
N GLU A 33 12.93 7.92 -14.12
CA GLU A 33 12.34 8.00 -15.47
C GLU A 33 11.00 7.27 -15.57
N GLN A 34 10.55 6.60 -14.50
CA GLN A 34 9.35 5.79 -14.51
C GLN A 34 8.14 6.66 -14.09
N PRO A 35 7.18 6.95 -15.00
CA PRO A 35 5.95 7.63 -14.62
C PRO A 35 5.08 6.74 -13.72
N LEU A 36 4.35 7.38 -12.79
CA LEU A 36 3.58 6.72 -11.74
C LEU A 36 2.16 7.26 -11.69
N ILE A 37 1.22 6.37 -11.38
CA ILE A 37 -0.15 6.70 -10.97
C ILE A 37 -0.27 6.20 -9.53
N LEU A 38 -0.56 7.11 -8.61
CA LEU A 38 -0.64 6.79 -7.18
C LEU A 38 -2.11 6.60 -6.79
N THR A 39 -2.48 5.38 -6.41
CA THR A 39 -3.78 5.10 -5.83
C THR A 39 -3.63 5.04 -4.32
N LEU A 40 -4.32 5.93 -3.61
CA LEU A 40 -4.18 6.08 -2.17
C LEU A 40 -5.44 5.55 -1.50
N LEU A 41 -5.29 4.46 -0.74
CA LEU A 41 -6.37 3.84 0.01
C LEU A 41 -6.27 4.19 1.48
N ASP A 42 -7.35 4.71 2.05
CA ASP A 42 -7.51 4.82 3.49
C ASP A 42 -8.95 4.49 3.93
N ILE A 43 -9.18 4.45 5.23
CA ILE A 43 -10.53 4.26 5.77
C ILE A 43 -11.35 5.54 5.63
N THR A 44 -12.68 5.42 5.44
CA THR A 44 -13.62 6.54 5.33
C THR A 44 -13.40 7.68 6.33
N PRO A 45 -13.19 7.46 7.65
CA PRO A 45 -12.97 8.55 8.60
C PRO A 45 -11.64 9.31 8.38
N MET A 46 -10.67 8.72 7.68
CA MET A 46 -9.38 9.36 7.36
C MET A 46 -9.39 10.07 6.01
N MET A 47 -10.48 10.04 5.24
CA MET A 47 -10.55 10.65 3.91
C MET A 47 -10.26 12.15 3.92
N ASN A 48 -10.66 12.88 4.97
CA ASN A 48 -10.31 14.30 5.09
C ASN A 48 -8.79 14.52 5.21
N ALA A 49 -8.10 13.68 5.99
CA ALA A 49 -6.65 13.74 6.10
C ALA A 49 -5.99 13.31 4.79
N LEU A 50 -6.55 12.29 4.11
CA LEU A 50 -6.07 11.81 2.83
C LEU A 50 -6.12 12.91 1.75
N HIS A 51 -7.21 13.68 1.69
CA HIS A 51 -7.31 14.82 0.78
C HIS A 51 -6.22 15.87 1.04
N GLY A 52 -5.86 16.11 2.31
CA GLY A 52 -4.73 16.97 2.67
C GLY A 52 -3.41 16.45 2.07
N VAL A 53 -3.12 15.16 2.21
CA VAL A 53 -1.94 14.53 1.61
C VAL A 53 -1.93 14.66 0.09
N VAL A 54 -3.09 14.50 -0.57
CA VAL A 54 -3.21 14.68 -2.02
C VAL A 54 -2.89 16.11 -2.44
N MET A 55 -3.37 17.11 -1.70
CA MET A 55 -3.06 18.52 -1.96
C MET A 55 -1.55 18.78 -1.87
N GLU A 56 -0.90 18.28 -0.84
CA GLU A 56 0.54 18.45 -0.66
C GLU A 56 1.37 17.76 -1.76
N LEU A 57 0.95 16.56 -2.18
CA LEU A 57 1.60 15.86 -3.29
C LEU A 57 1.45 16.63 -4.61
N HIS A 58 0.30 17.28 -4.85
CA HIS A 58 0.12 18.17 -5.98
C HIS A 58 1.01 19.41 -5.91
N ASP A 59 1.14 20.03 -4.73
CA ASP A 59 1.98 21.21 -4.52
C ASP A 59 3.47 20.92 -4.71
N CYS A 60 3.91 19.68 -4.46
CA CYS A 60 5.28 19.26 -4.69
C CYS A 60 5.67 19.13 -6.18
N ALA A 61 4.71 19.32 -7.10
CA ALA A 61 4.93 19.34 -8.55
C ALA A 61 5.79 18.17 -9.07
N MET A 62 5.56 16.96 -8.55
CA MET A 62 6.36 15.78 -8.87
C MET A 62 6.16 15.35 -10.32
N THR A 63 7.16 15.60 -11.18
CA THR A 63 7.09 15.32 -12.62
C THR A 63 6.78 13.86 -12.96
N LEU A 64 7.15 12.91 -12.10
CA LEU A 64 6.92 11.47 -12.29
C LEU A 64 5.48 11.04 -11.99
N VAL A 65 4.81 11.72 -11.05
CA VAL A 65 3.44 11.40 -10.65
C VAL A 65 2.50 12.05 -11.65
N LYS A 66 1.81 11.21 -12.44
CA LYS A 66 0.89 11.67 -13.49
C LYS A 66 -0.53 11.86 -12.98
N GLU A 67 -0.91 11.08 -11.98
CA GLU A 67 -2.24 11.07 -11.42
C GLU A 67 -2.20 10.55 -9.99
N ILE A 68 -3.07 11.11 -9.14
CA ILE A 68 -3.26 10.69 -7.75
C ILE A 68 -4.75 10.43 -7.55
N VAL A 69 -5.10 9.23 -7.10
CA VAL A 69 -6.47 8.78 -6.93
C VAL A 69 -6.70 8.41 -5.46
N PRO A 70 -7.29 9.31 -4.65
CA PRO A 70 -7.73 8.96 -3.30
C PRO A 70 -9.02 8.15 -3.34
N THR A 71 -9.11 7.08 -2.54
CA THR A 71 -10.32 6.26 -2.42
C THR A 71 -10.38 5.60 -1.04
N ASP A 72 -11.58 5.27 -0.56
CA ASP A 72 -11.82 4.40 0.59
C ASP A 72 -12.36 3.01 0.20
N SER A 73 -12.47 2.74 -1.10
CA SER A 73 -12.91 1.46 -1.64
C SER A 73 -11.72 0.58 -2.01
N GLU A 74 -11.60 -0.60 -1.38
CA GLU A 74 -10.58 -1.60 -1.74
C GLU A 74 -10.70 -2.03 -3.21
N GLU A 75 -11.91 -2.11 -3.76
CA GLU A 75 -12.13 -2.51 -5.14
C GLU A 75 -11.49 -1.50 -6.11
N GLU A 76 -11.73 -0.22 -5.91
CA GLU A 76 -11.14 0.84 -6.75
C GLU A 76 -9.64 0.92 -6.53
N ALA A 77 -9.20 0.77 -5.27
CA ALA A 77 -7.79 0.86 -4.90
C ALA A 77 -6.91 -0.21 -5.53
N PHE A 78 -7.43 -1.44 -5.66
CA PHE A 78 -6.69 -2.59 -6.20
C PHE A 78 -7.00 -2.87 -7.67
N ARG A 79 -7.82 -2.07 -8.34
CA ARG A 79 -8.17 -2.27 -9.75
C ARG A 79 -6.97 -1.99 -10.67
N ASP A 80 -6.58 -3.00 -11.44
CA ASP A 80 -5.53 -2.91 -12.47
C ASP A 80 -4.15 -2.43 -11.97
N ILE A 81 -3.85 -2.58 -10.68
CA ILE A 81 -2.60 -2.11 -10.10
C ILE A 81 -1.41 -3.00 -10.50
N ASP A 82 -0.23 -2.39 -10.54
CA ASP A 82 1.04 -3.09 -10.82
C ASP A 82 1.82 -3.36 -9.54
N VAL A 83 1.71 -2.47 -8.55
CA VAL A 83 2.39 -2.59 -7.24
C VAL A 83 1.45 -2.19 -6.11
N ALA A 84 1.45 -2.93 -5.01
CA ALA A 84 0.73 -2.58 -3.77
C ALA A 84 1.70 -2.45 -2.58
N PHE A 85 1.60 -1.35 -1.83
CA PHE A 85 2.24 -1.15 -0.54
C PHE A 85 1.18 -1.23 0.56
N LEU A 86 1.18 -2.34 1.30
CA LEU A 86 0.23 -2.55 2.39
C LEU A 86 0.84 -2.00 3.70
N VAL A 87 0.56 -0.73 4.00
CA VAL A 87 1.08 -0.01 5.19
C VAL A 87 0.00 0.20 6.24
N GLY A 88 -1.27 0.19 5.85
CA GLY A 88 -2.41 0.34 6.75
C GLY A 88 -2.46 -0.77 7.80
N SER A 89 -2.33 -0.39 9.06
CA SER A 89 -2.47 -1.30 10.21
C SER A 89 -3.18 -0.58 11.36
N MET A 90 -3.79 -1.35 12.25
CA MET A 90 -4.50 -0.79 13.38
C MET A 90 -3.51 -0.15 14.36
N PRO A 91 -3.63 1.16 14.67
CA PRO A 91 -2.76 1.80 15.64
C PRO A 91 -2.98 1.18 17.02
N ARG A 92 -1.89 0.94 17.75
CA ARG A 92 -1.95 0.36 19.09
C ARG A 92 -2.69 1.30 20.03
N ARG A 93 -3.78 0.80 20.62
CA ARG A 93 -4.55 1.50 21.66
C ARG A 93 -4.11 1.06 23.06
N GLU A 94 -4.23 1.95 24.02
CA GLU A 94 -3.97 1.65 25.42
C GLU A 94 -4.89 0.53 25.91
N GLY A 95 -4.34 -0.44 26.66
CA GLY A 95 -5.07 -1.64 27.10
C GLY A 95 -5.19 -2.78 26.08
N MET A 96 -4.77 -2.60 24.83
CA MET A 96 -4.87 -3.65 23.81
C MET A 96 -3.71 -4.66 23.93
N LEU A 97 -4.04 -5.96 24.00
CA LEU A 97 -3.01 -7.01 24.02
C LEU A 97 -2.42 -7.21 22.62
N ARG A 98 -1.19 -7.74 22.56
CA ARG A 98 -0.52 -8.04 21.29
C ARG A 98 -1.31 -9.02 20.41
N LYS A 99 -2.09 -9.92 21.03
CA LYS A 99 -2.96 -10.89 20.33
C LYS A 99 -4.14 -10.22 19.63
N ASP A 100 -4.72 -9.20 20.24
CA ASP A 100 -5.85 -8.46 19.68
C ASP A 100 -5.42 -7.64 18.47
N LEU A 101 -4.23 -7.01 18.54
CA LEU A 101 -3.60 -6.32 17.42
C LEU A 101 -3.35 -7.25 16.23
N LEU A 102 -2.79 -8.44 16.49
CA LEU A 102 -2.55 -9.43 15.43
C LEU A 102 -3.85 -9.88 14.78
N THR A 103 -4.91 -10.07 15.57
CA THR A 103 -6.22 -10.52 15.07
C THR A 103 -6.90 -9.43 14.25
N ALA A 104 -6.83 -8.16 14.68
CA ALA A 104 -7.37 -7.04 13.94
C ALA A 104 -6.64 -6.85 12.60
N ASN A 105 -5.30 -6.84 12.63
CA ASN A 105 -4.50 -6.71 11.41
C ASN A 105 -4.69 -7.89 10.45
N ALA A 106 -4.80 -9.12 10.96
CA ALA A 106 -5.05 -10.30 10.13
C ALA A 106 -6.37 -10.20 9.34
N LYS A 107 -7.43 -9.58 9.91
CA LYS A 107 -8.68 -9.34 9.19
C LYS A 107 -8.50 -8.33 8.05
N ILE A 108 -7.74 -7.27 8.28
CA ILE A 108 -7.45 -6.24 7.26
C ILE A 108 -6.67 -6.86 6.09
N PHE A 109 -5.55 -7.54 6.37
CA PHE A 109 -4.74 -8.18 5.34
C PHE A 109 -5.50 -9.28 4.59
N ARG A 110 -6.42 -10.00 5.27
CA ARG A 110 -7.27 -10.98 4.61
C ARG A 110 -8.25 -10.33 3.62
N SER A 111 -8.88 -9.22 3.99
CA SER A 111 -9.76 -8.47 3.07
C SER A 111 -8.97 -7.98 1.86
N GLN A 112 -7.85 -7.29 2.10
CA GLN A 112 -6.98 -6.77 1.06
C GLN A 112 -6.43 -7.86 0.14
N GLY A 113 -6.04 -9.01 0.69
CA GLY A 113 -5.59 -10.17 -0.09
C GLY A 113 -6.67 -10.74 -1.01
N LEU A 114 -7.92 -10.79 -0.55
CA LEU A 114 -9.07 -11.21 -1.38
C LEU A 114 -9.39 -10.17 -2.47
N SER A 115 -9.29 -8.87 -2.15
CA SER A 115 -9.50 -7.79 -3.10
C SER A 115 -8.41 -7.76 -4.17
N LEU A 116 -7.14 -8.01 -3.79
CA LEU A 116 -6.02 -8.17 -4.72
C LEU A 116 -6.24 -9.33 -5.69
N ASP A 117 -6.65 -10.51 -5.19
CA ASP A 117 -6.92 -11.68 -6.03
C ASP A 117 -8.03 -11.44 -7.08
N LYS A 118 -9.02 -10.60 -6.73
CA LYS A 118 -10.17 -10.30 -7.60
C LYS A 118 -9.92 -9.19 -8.61
N PHE A 119 -9.25 -8.11 -8.22
CA PHE A 119 -9.23 -6.86 -8.98
C PHE A 119 -7.86 -6.47 -9.51
N ALA A 120 -6.78 -7.01 -8.95
CA ALA A 120 -5.43 -6.67 -9.38
C ALA A 120 -5.01 -7.46 -10.63
N LYS A 121 -3.99 -6.96 -11.32
CA LYS A 121 -3.36 -7.68 -12.42
C LYS A 121 -2.70 -8.96 -11.88
N LYS A 122 -2.69 -10.02 -12.70
CA LYS A 122 -2.02 -11.29 -12.36
C LYS A 122 -0.51 -11.14 -12.11
N THR A 123 0.10 -10.03 -12.54
CA THR A 123 1.52 -9.70 -12.38
C THR A 123 1.80 -8.72 -11.23
N VAL A 124 0.82 -8.46 -10.35
CA VAL A 124 0.92 -7.45 -9.30
C VAL A 124 1.99 -7.78 -8.25
N LYS A 125 2.93 -6.88 -8.02
CA LYS A 125 3.95 -7.01 -6.96
C LYS A 125 3.41 -6.46 -5.64
N VAL A 126 3.37 -7.27 -4.59
CA VAL A 126 2.95 -6.82 -3.25
C VAL A 126 4.17 -6.63 -2.34
N ARG A 127 4.26 -5.49 -1.67
CA ARG A 127 5.31 -5.16 -0.69
C ARG A 127 4.68 -4.81 0.65
N GLU A 128 4.96 -5.63 1.67
CA GLU A 128 4.48 -5.42 3.04
C GLU A 128 5.62 -4.87 3.90
N ARG A 129 5.38 -3.74 4.60
CA ARG A 129 6.35 -3.17 5.56
C ARG A 129 5.93 -3.38 7.02
N CYS A 130 4.92 -4.23 7.26
CA CYS A 130 4.48 -4.54 8.61
C CYS A 130 5.36 -5.64 9.20
N ALA A 131 5.93 -5.40 10.39
CA ALA A 131 6.65 -6.38 11.20
C ALA A 131 5.70 -7.46 11.77
N VAL A 132 4.94 -8.13 10.90
CA VAL A 132 4.22 -9.35 11.25
C VAL A 132 5.24 -10.46 11.22
N LEU A 133 5.76 -10.79 12.41
CA LEU A 133 6.41 -12.08 12.67
C LEU A 133 5.58 -13.17 12.00
N SER A 134 6.15 -13.83 10.98
CA SER A 134 5.85 -15.20 10.56
C SER A 134 4.45 -15.69 10.96
N LEU A 135 3.40 -15.28 10.24
CA LEU A 135 2.10 -15.91 10.36
C LEU A 135 2.04 -17.13 9.41
N THR A 136 2.78 -18.16 9.79
CA THR A 136 2.72 -19.53 9.24
C THR A 136 1.40 -20.26 9.55
N MET A 137 0.30 -19.54 9.84
CA MET A 137 -0.97 -20.14 10.28
C MET A 137 -2.23 -19.47 9.73
N VAL A 138 -2.20 -18.95 8.51
CA VAL A 138 -3.43 -18.78 7.72
C VAL A 138 -3.13 -19.36 6.34
N GLY A 139 -3.98 -20.28 5.85
CA GLY A 139 -3.78 -21.12 4.67
C GLY A 139 -3.70 -20.41 3.30
N VAL A 140 -2.94 -19.31 3.23
CA VAL A 140 -2.53 -18.60 2.01
C VAL A 140 -1.13 -19.07 1.57
N HIS A 141 -0.73 -20.26 2.01
CA HIS A 141 0.63 -20.81 1.90
C HIS A 141 1.10 -21.03 0.45
N ARG A 142 0.23 -20.91 -0.55
CA ARG A 142 0.54 -21.21 -1.95
C ARG A 142 0.51 -20.03 -2.91
N VAL A 143 -0.16 -18.92 -2.57
CA VAL A 143 -0.33 -17.81 -3.52
C VAL A 143 0.79 -16.78 -3.38
N PHE A 144 1.24 -16.50 -2.16
CA PHE A 144 2.26 -15.45 -1.93
C PHE A 144 3.70 -15.92 -2.14
N PHE A 145 4.03 -17.16 -1.76
CA PHE A 145 5.41 -17.64 -1.69
C PHE A 145 5.99 -18.11 -3.03
N ALA A 146 5.15 -18.46 -4.01
CA ALA A 146 5.62 -19.09 -5.24
C ALA A 146 6.06 -18.10 -6.35
N SER A 147 5.72 -16.81 -6.25
CA SER A 147 5.95 -15.86 -7.36
C SER A 147 6.85 -14.66 -7.04
N TYR A 148 7.08 -14.34 -5.76
CA TYR A 148 7.81 -13.13 -5.36
C TYR A 148 9.06 -13.45 -4.54
N SER A 149 10.01 -14.16 -5.16
CA SER A 149 11.34 -14.46 -4.59
C SER A 149 12.32 -13.27 -4.60
N HIS A 150 11.90 -12.09 -5.10
CA HIS A 150 12.73 -10.88 -5.13
C HIS A 150 12.25 -9.85 -4.10
N ILE A 151 12.66 -10.11 -2.86
CA ILE A 151 13.15 -9.18 -1.81
C ILE A 151 13.28 -7.72 -2.27
N ILE A 152 12.82 -6.75 -1.45
CA ILE A 152 13.60 -5.55 -1.09
C ILE A 152 13.36 -5.15 0.39
N PHE A 153 14.49 -4.81 1.01
CA PHE A 153 14.87 -4.35 2.34
C PHE A 153 14.44 -2.89 2.69
N VAL A 154 14.86 -2.39 3.87
CA VAL A 154 14.90 -0.98 4.42
C VAL A 154 13.83 -0.71 5.52
N MET A 155 14.11 -0.44 6.81
CA MET A 155 15.34 -0.22 7.62
C MET A 155 15.19 -0.90 8.99
N SER A 156 16.21 -1.66 9.39
CA SER A 156 16.97 -1.50 10.65
C SER A 156 18.30 -2.23 10.49
#